data_AF-A0A090Q9C3-F1
#
_entry.id   AF-A0A090Q9C3-F1
#
_cell.length_a   1.000
_cell.length_b   1.000
_cell.length_c   1.000
_cell.angle_alpha   90.00
_cell.angle_beta   90.00
_cell.angle_gamma   90.00
#
_symmetry.space_group_name_H-M   'P 1'
#
loop_
_entity.id
_entity.type
_entity.pdbx_description
1 polymer ?
#
loop_
_entity_poly.entity_id
_entity_poly.type
_entity_poly.pdbx_seq_one_letter_code
_entity_poly.pdbx_strand_id
1 'polypeptide(L)' 'MIRKQNNKSIEEVAFKAEIDAQNLRKYELGKQEMKIGMLKRIALALDMSMSELLKIVESKQEA' A
#
# COMPACT_ATOMS: atom_id res chain seq x y z
N MET A 1 -1.61 4.92 7.73
CA MET A 1 -0.89 3.80 7.10
C MET A 1 -1.91 2.73 6.80
N ILE A 2 -2.04 2.33 5.55
CA ILE A 2 -3.17 1.53 5.05
C ILE A 2 -3.17 0.12 5.64
N ARG A 3 -1.98 -0.40 5.94
CA ARG A 3 -1.79 -1.67 6.65
C ARG A 3 -2.35 -1.66 8.07
N LYS A 4 -2.36 -0.50 8.76
CA LYS A 4 -2.86 -0.41 10.14
C LYS A 4 -4.39 -0.57 10.20
N GLN A 5 -5.09 -0.12 9.16
CA GLN A 5 -6.54 -0.34 9.03
C GLN A 5 -6.88 -1.82 8.83
N ASN A 6 -5.95 -2.59 8.27
CA ASN A 6 -6.06 -4.03 8.05
C ASN A 6 -5.36 -4.87 9.14
N ASN A 7 -4.91 -4.24 10.23
CA ASN A 7 -4.16 -4.88 11.31
C ASN A 7 -2.93 -5.70 10.86
N LYS A 8 -2.29 -5.30 9.75
CA LYS A 8 -1.11 -5.95 9.17
C LYS A 8 0.19 -5.21 9.51
N SER A 9 1.25 -5.96 9.75
CA SER A 9 2.59 -5.39 9.93
C SER A 9 3.17 -4.89 8.60
N ILE A 10 4.22 -4.08 8.64
CA ILE A 10 4.84 -3.60 7.39
C ILE A 10 5.60 -4.74 6.71
N GLU A 11 6.20 -5.62 7.51
CA GLU A 11 6.94 -6.80 7.09
C GLU A 11 6.02 -7.81 6.40
N GLU A 12 4.83 -8.05 6.94
CA GLU A 12 3.85 -8.98 6.36
C GLU A 12 3.41 -8.51 4.97
N VAL A 13 3.05 -7.23 4.83
CA VAL A 13 2.59 -6.68 3.55
C VAL A 13 3.73 -6.61 2.54
N ALA A 14 4.92 -6.21 2.97
CA ALA A 14 6.11 -6.15 2.11
C ALA A 14 6.49 -7.55 1.59
N PHE A 15 6.47 -8.55 2.46
CA PHE A 15 6.70 -9.95 2.09
C PHE A 15 5.67 -10.45 1.08
N LYS A 16 4.37 -10.29 1.36
CA LYS A 16 3.29 -10.71 0.45
C LYS A 16 3.28 -9.97 -0.88
N ALA A 17 3.70 -8.70 -0.91
CA ALA A 17 3.78 -7.90 -2.12
C ALA A 17 5.11 -8.06 -2.88
N GLU A 18 6.04 -8.88 -2.37
CA GLU A 18 7.39 -9.10 -2.91
C GLU A 18 8.18 -7.78 -3.08
N ILE A 19 8.17 -6.95 -2.03
CA ILE A 19 8.88 -5.67 -2.00
C ILE A 19 9.63 -5.48 -0.68
N ASP A 20 10.56 -4.52 -0.69
CA ASP A 20 11.21 -4.06 0.53
C ASP A 20 10.25 -3.22 1.40
N ALA A 21 10.29 -3.43 2.72
CA ALA A 21 9.45 -2.70 3.68
C ALA A 21 9.69 -1.18 3.65
N GLN A 22 10.91 -0.73 3.34
CA GLN A 22 11.24 0.67 3.13
C GLN A 22 10.54 1.24 1.89
N ASN A 23 10.39 0.46 0.81
CA ASN A 23 9.65 0.88 -0.38
C ASN A 23 8.15 1.01 -0.06
N LEU A 24 7.58 0.03 0.64
CA LEU A 24 6.21 0.14 1.15
C LEU A 24 6.01 1.40 2.00
N ARG A 25 6.96 1.70 2.90
CA ARG A 25 6.93 2.92 3.72
C ARG A 25 6.97 4.19 2.88
N LYS A 26 7.78 4.26 1.82
CA LYS A 26 7.83 5.42 0.92
C LYS A 26 6.47 5.65 0.24
N TYR A 27 5.80 4.58 -0.18
CA TYR A 27 4.45 4.66 -0.74
C TYR A 27 3.41 5.13 0.28
N GLU A 28 3.42 4.58 1.49
CA GLU A 28 2.50 5.00 2.56
C GLU A 28 2.65 6.48 2.96
N LEU A 29 3.85 7.04 2.75
CA LEU A 29 4.19 8.43 3.02
C LEU A 29 4.05 9.35 1.79
N GLY A 30 3.64 8.83 0.62
CA GLY A 30 3.53 9.61 -0.61
C GLY A 30 4.87 10.09 -1.19
N LYS A 31 6.00 9.57 -0.69
CA LYS A 31 7.35 9.98 -1.14
C LYS A 31 7.75 9.38 -2.50
N GLN A 32 6.97 8.42 -2.98
CA GLN A 32 7.23 7.74 -4.24
C GLN A 32 5.89 7.42 -4.91
N GLU A 33 5.79 7.70 -6.20
CA GLU A 33 4.64 7.28 -7.00
C GLU A 33 4.65 5.76 -7.23
N MET A 34 3.45 5.20 -7.21
CA MET A 34 3.23 3.76 -7.33
C MET A 34 2.73 3.42 -8.73
N LYS A 35 3.46 2.56 -9.46
CA LYS A 35 2.97 2.02 -10.74
C LYS A 35 1.77 1.09 -10.52
N ILE A 36 0.89 0.96 -11.51
CA ILE A 36 -0.31 0.14 -11.43
C ILE A 36 -0.05 -1.33 -11.04
N GLY A 37 1.07 -1.91 -11.50
CA GLY A 37 1.47 -3.27 -11.11
C GLY A 37 1.83 -3.38 -9.62
N MET A 38 2.41 -2.34 -9.05
CA MET A 38 2.72 -2.28 -7.63
C MET A 38 1.46 -2.09 -6.78
N LEU A 39 0.54 -1.24 -7.24
CA LEU A 39 -0.78 -1.07 -6.64
C LEU A 39 -1.52 -2.41 -6.54
N LYS A 40 -1.50 -3.21 -7.61
CA LYS A 40 -2.10 -4.55 -7.62
C LYS A 40 -1.48 -5.47 -6.56
N ARG A 41 -0.16 -5.54 -6.48
CA ARG A 41 0.54 -6.41 -5.51
C ARG A 41 0.24 -6.01 -4.06
N ILE A 42 0.27 -4.72 -3.76
CA ILE A 42 -0.02 -4.20 -2.42
C ILE A 42 -1.50 -4.43 -2.05
N ALA A 43 -2.44 -4.23 -2.99
CA ALA A 43 -3.86 -4.52 -2.77
C ALA A 43 -4.07 -5.99 -2.39
N LEU A 44 -3.48 -6.92 -3.15
CA LEU A 44 -3.53 -8.36 -2.87
C LEU A 44 -2.90 -8.69 -1.50
N ALA A 45 -1.76 -8.11 -1.16
CA ALA A 45 -1.11 -8.33 0.14
C ALA A 45 -1.95 -7.84 1.34
N LEU A 46 -2.77 -6.82 1.11
CA LEU A 46 -3.70 -6.25 2.08
C LEU A 46 -5.05 -6.96 2.11
N ASP A 47 -5.28 -7.96 1.26
CA ASP A 47 -6.58 -8.63 1.06
C ASP A 47 -7.68 -7.64 0.64
N MET A 48 -7.33 -6.68 -0.23
CA MET A 48 -8.22 -5.63 -0.73
C MET A 48 -8.25 -5.60 -2.27
N SER A 49 -9.28 -4.99 -2.83
CA SER A 49 -9.30 -4.63 -4.26
C SER A 49 -8.42 -3.42 -4.55
N MET A 50 -7.96 -3.30 -5.80
CA MET A 50 -7.22 -2.12 -6.25
C MET A 50 -8.04 -0.83 -6.11
N SER A 51 -9.36 -0.89 -6.34
CA SER A 51 -10.25 0.26 -6.24
C SER A 51 -10.40 0.77 -4.80
N GLU A 52 -10.48 -0.13 -3.81
CA GLU A 52 -10.49 0.26 -2.40
C GLU A 52 -9.16 0.88 -1.99
N LEU A 53 -8.04 0.29 -2.40
CA LEU A 53 -6.71 0.84 -2.16
C LEU A 53 -6.56 2.24 -2.77
N LEU A 54 -7.02 2.43 -4.02
CA LEU A 54 -6.90 3.70 -4.74
C LEU A 54 -7.67 4.83 -4.04
N LYS A 55 -8.93 4.58 -3.62
CA LYS A 55 -9.73 5.58 -2.89
C LYS A 55 -9.03 6.09 -1.64
N ILE A 56 -8.33 5.21 -0.92
CA ILE A 56 -7.62 5.60 0.31
C ILE A 56 -6.36 6.41 -0.01
N VAL A 57 -5.66 6.08 -1.11
CA VAL A 57 -4.51 6.85 -1.58
C VAL A 57 -4.93 8.26 -2.05
N GLU A 58 -6.03 8.38 -2.78
CA GLU A 58 -6.59 9.65 -3.24
C GLU A 58 -7.04 10.53 -2.06
N SER A 59 -7.75 9.97 -1.08
CA SER A 59 -8.20 10.71 0.13
C SER A 59 -7.06 11.29 0.98
N LYS A 60 -5.82 10.82 0.78
CA LYS A 60 -4.62 11.27 1.48
C LYS A 60 -3.87 12.39 0.75
N GLN A 61 -4.22 12.70 -0.50
CA GLN A 61 -3.63 13.80 -1.24
C GLN A 61 -4.35 15.13 -1.00
N GLU A 62 -5.54 15.09 -0.38
CA GLU A 62 -6.38 16.28 -0.09
C GLU A 62 -6.30 16.76 1.37
N ALA A 63 -5.44 16.16 2.21
CA ALA A 63 -5.34 16.43 3.65
C ALA A 63 -3.93 16.86 4.10
#